data_AF-S5AHS7-F1
#
_entry.id   AF-S5AHS7-F1
#
_cell.length_a   1.000
_cell.length_b   1.000
_cell.length_c   1.000
_cell.angle_alpha   90.00
_cell.angle_beta   90.00
_cell.angle_gamma   90.00
#
_symmetry.space_group_name_H-M   'P 1'
#
loop_
_entity.id
_entity.type
_entity.pdbx_description
1 polymer ?
#
loop_
_entity_poly.entity_id
_entity_poly.type
_entity_poly.pdbx_seq_one_letter_code
_entity_poly.pdbx_strand_id
1 'polypeptide(L)'
;MHTVKRENIAEHSHQVAVIAHLLAVIKKEVFGGSLSPEKAATIALYHEISESKLQDINHVTKYHNPEITREFKKLEKISEQECLASLPKELQQPFAKLLVQDDVDPDYKRLVKAADIISAYLKANDEIRFGNAEFNSVKDRLAKMLADFEQDMPEVRYFLDTFERNCLASVDELTEQDT
;
A
#
# COMPACT_ATOMS: atom_id res chain seq x y z
N MET A 1 -7.86 8.46 -15.28
CA MET A 1 -8.91 8.50 -14.24
C MET A 1 -8.84 9.87 -13.61
N HIS A 2 -9.96 10.58 -13.55
CA HIS A 2 -9.98 11.89 -12.90
C HIS A 2 -9.99 11.70 -11.37
N THR A 3 -9.21 12.50 -10.64
CA THR A 3 -9.21 12.53 -9.17
C THR A 3 -9.62 13.91 -8.68
N VAL A 4 -10.54 13.96 -7.71
CA VAL A 4 -10.97 15.22 -7.08
C VAL A 4 -9.83 15.75 -6.21
N LYS A 5 -9.22 14.88 -5.41
CA LYS A 5 -8.01 15.19 -4.64
C LYS A 5 -6.83 14.50 -5.30
N ARG A 6 -5.85 15.27 -5.77
CA ARG A 6 -4.62 14.68 -6.30
C ARG A 6 -3.85 13.98 -5.18
N GLU A 7 -3.23 12.87 -5.52
CA GLU A 7 -2.34 12.09 -4.67
C GLU A 7 -1.09 11.79 -5.49
N ASN A 8 0.07 12.02 -4.90
CA ASN A 8 1.35 11.65 -5.50
C ASN A 8 1.98 10.45 -4.78
N ILE A 9 3.00 9.85 -5.41
CA ILE A 9 3.69 8.64 -4.90
C ILE A 9 4.23 8.84 -3.48
N ALA A 10 4.72 10.03 -3.12
CA ALA A 10 5.25 10.27 -1.77
C ALA A 10 4.14 10.35 -0.72
N GLU A 11 2.99 10.97 -1.04
CA GLU A 11 1.81 10.98 -0.18
C GLU A 11 1.27 9.57 0.02
N HIS A 12 1.13 8.81 -1.07
CA HIS A 12 0.71 7.41 -1.05
C HIS A 12 1.68 6.55 -0.22
N SER A 13 2.98 6.59 -0.52
CA SER A 13 4.01 5.82 0.21
C SER A 13 4.03 6.14 1.71
N HIS A 14 3.78 7.39 2.10
CA HIS A 14 3.66 7.75 3.51
C HIS A 14 2.42 7.11 4.15
N GLN A 15 1.25 7.19 3.51
CA GLN A 15 0.02 6.56 4.01
C GLN A 15 0.18 5.04 4.14
N VAL A 16 0.73 4.39 3.12
CA VAL A 16 1.02 2.94 3.16
C VAL A 16 1.99 2.60 4.29
N ALA A 17 2.99 3.43 4.56
CA ALA A 17 3.91 3.21 5.67
C ALA A 17 3.23 3.30 7.04
N VAL A 18 2.33 4.26 7.23
CA VAL A 18 1.53 4.39 8.46
C VAL A 18 0.60 3.19 8.64
N ILE A 19 -0.09 2.77 7.58
CA ILE A 19 -0.99 1.61 7.63
C ILE A 19 -0.21 0.33 7.87
N ALA A 20 0.90 0.09 7.16
CA ALA A 20 1.75 -1.07 7.34
C ALA A 20 2.31 -1.15 8.77
N HIS A 21 2.77 -0.02 9.31
CA HIS A 21 3.16 0.06 10.71
C HIS A 21 2.04 -0.38 11.64
N LEU A 22 0.83 0.18 11.47
CA LEU A 22 -0.32 -0.14 12.31
C LEU A 22 -0.74 -1.61 12.19
N LEU A 23 -0.77 -2.19 10.99
CA LEU A 23 -1.05 -3.61 10.78
C LEU A 23 -0.02 -4.49 11.51
N ALA A 24 1.27 -4.13 11.46
CA ALA A 24 2.31 -4.86 12.17
C ALA A 24 2.18 -4.72 13.70
N VAL A 25 1.79 -3.54 14.22
CA VAL A 25 1.47 -3.34 15.64
C VAL A 25 0.29 -4.23 16.05
N ILE A 26 -0.81 -4.21 15.30
CA ILE A 26 -1.99 -5.05 15.58
C ILE A 26 -1.59 -6.53 15.57
N LYS A 27 -0.86 -6.96 14.54
CA LYS A 27 -0.39 -8.35 14.42
C LYS A 27 0.42 -8.76 15.65
N LYS A 28 1.33 -7.90 16.12
CA LYS A 28 2.19 -8.16 17.27
C LYS A 28 1.44 -8.15 18.60
N GLU A 29 0.69 -7.09 18.87
CA GLU A 29 0.08 -6.83 20.18
C GLU A 29 -1.24 -7.59 20.39
N VAL A 30 -2.02 -7.80 19.32
CA VAL A 30 -3.35 -8.45 19.40
C VAL A 30 -3.28 -9.93 19.02
N PHE A 31 -2.45 -10.29 18.04
CA PHE A 31 -2.42 -11.64 17.46
C PHE A 31 -1.11 -12.41 17.73
N GLY A 32 -0.19 -11.85 18.52
CA GLY A 32 1.05 -12.52 18.94
C GLY A 32 2.08 -12.75 17.83
N GLY A 33 2.02 -11.98 16.74
CA GLY A 33 3.00 -12.01 15.66
C GLY A 33 4.36 -11.42 16.03
N SER A 34 5.35 -11.64 15.18
CA SER A 34 6.76 -11.25 15.44
C SER A 34 7.33 -10.22 14.47
N LEU A 35 6.51 -9.65 13.57
CA LEU A 35 6.98 -8.64 12.62
C LEU A 35 7.28 -7.32 13.36
N SER A 36 8.38 -6.66 13.01
CA SER A 36 8.73 -5.33 13.53
C SER A 36 7.92 -4.26 12.81
N PRO A 37 7.13 -3.45 13.53
CA PRO A 37 6.40 -2.35 12.94
C PRO A 37 7.29 -1.33 12.22
N GLU A 38 8.47 -1.05 12.78
CA GLU A 38 9.43 -0.10 12.23
C GLU A 38 10.00 -0.60 10.89
N LYS A 39 10.30 -1.90 10.81
CA LYS A 39 10.75 -2.53 9.56
C LYS A 39 9.63 -2.53 8.51
N ALA A 40 8.39 -2.78 8.90
CA ALA A 40 7.23 -2.72 8.00
C ALA A 40 7.03 -1.31 7.42
N ALA A 41 7.07 -0.28 8.28
CA ALA A 41 7.01 1.12 7.86
C ALA A 41 8.13 1.47 6.88
N THR A 42 9.36 1.05 7.20
CA THR A 42 10.53 1.35 6.35
C THR A 42 10.42 0.70 4.98
N ILE A 43 9.99 -0.57 4.89
CA ILE A 43 9.79 -1.24 3.60
C ILE A 43 8.69 -0.54 2.79
N ALA A 44 7.58 -0.17 3.44
CA ALA A 44 6.49 0.55 2.79
C ALA A 44 6.92 1.92 2.24
N LEU A 45 7.83 2.65 2.89
CA LEU A 45 8.34 3.93 2.36
C LEU A 45 9.02 3.79 0.99
N TYR A 46 9.56 2.60 0.66
CA TYR A 46 10.30 2.35 -0.57
C TYR A 46 9.54 1.48 -1.59
N HIS A 47 8.31 1.06 -1.27
CA HIS A 47 7.63 0.01 -2.04
C HIS A 47 7.30 0.38 -3.50
N GLU A 48 7.14 1.68 -3.79
CA GLU A 48 6.87 2.21 -5.14
C GLU A 48 8.07 2.92 -5.77
N ILE A 49 9.29 2.65 -5.32
CA ILE A 49 10.48 3.33 -5.84
C ILE A 49 10.64 3.16 -7.36
N SER A 50 10.19 2.02 -7.91
CA SER A 50 10.23 1.74 -9.35
C SER A 50 9.42 2.75 -10.17
N GLU A 51 8.32 3.28 -9.60
CA GLU A 51 7.40 4.21 -10.24
C GLU A 51 7.93 5.65 -10.29
N SER A 52 8.93 5.98 -9.46
CA SER A 52 9.60 7.28 -9.52
C SER A 52 10.24 7.53 -10.89
N LYS A 53 10.72 6.47 -11.56
CA LYS A 53 11.30 6.54 -12.92
C LYS A 53 10.25 6.27 -14.00
N LEU A 54 9.37 5.30 -13.79
CA LEU A 54 8.45 4.80 -14.82
C LEU A 54 7.14 5.60 -14.92
N GLN A 55 6.87 6.45 -13.92
CA GLN A 55 5.55 7.01 -13.63
C GLN A 55 4.52 5.93 -13.27
N ASP A 56 3.49 6.33 -12.52
CA ASP A 56 2.40 5.41 -12.18
C ASP A 56 1.60 5.06 -13.44
N ILE A 57 1.34 3.76 -13.61
CA ILE A 57 0.53 3.20 -14.68
C ILE A 57 -0.63 2.46 -14.03
N ASN A 58 -1.84 2.84 -14.41
CA ASN A 58 -3.04 2.28 -13.80
C ASN A 58 -3.06 0.73 -13.84
N HIS A 59 -3.65 0.14 -12.79
CA HIS A 59 -3.76 -1.30 -12.62
C HIS A 59 -4.40 -2.02 -13.81
N VAL A 60 -5.40 -1.44 -14.47
CA VAL A 60 -6.09 -2.09 -15.61
C VAL A 60 -5.12 -2.28 -16.79
N THR A 61 -4.23 -1.32 -17.03
CA THR A 61 -3.19 -1.42 -18.05
C THR A 61 -2.10 -2.41 -17.64
N LYS A 62 -1.58 -2.34 -16.40
CA LYS A 62 -0.51 -3.25 -15.92
C LYS A 62 -0.93 -4.73 -15.98
N TYR A 63 -2.21 -5.02 -15.75
CA TYR A 63 -2.77 -6.38 -15.65
C TYR A 63 -3.68 -6.77 -16.82
N HIS A 64 -3.59 -6.07 -17.96
CA HIS A 64 -4.47 -6.31 -19.11
C HIS A 64 -4.33 -7.73 -19.69
N ASN A 65 -3.10 -8.25 -19.78
CA ASN A 65 -2.83 -9.63 -20.16
C ASN A 65 -1.48 -10.12 -19.60
N PRO A 66 -1.22 -11.44 -19.57
CA PRO A 66 -0.01 -12.00 -18.97
C PRO A 66 1.30 -11.52 -19.60
N GLU A 67 1.32 -11.24 -20.91
CA GLU A 67 2.53 -10.77 -21.59
C GLU A 67 2.86 -9.34 -21.16
N ILE A 68 1.87 -8.44 -21.16
CA ILE A 68 2.00 -7.06 -20.69
C ILE A 68 2.46 -7.04 -19.23
N THR A 69 1.80 -7.83 -18.36
CA THR A 69 2.19 -7.91 -16.95
C THR A 69 3.64 -8.38 -16.78
N ARG A 70 4.08 -9.36 -17.57
CA ARG A 70 5.46 -9.85 -17.52
C ARG A 70 6.45 -8.77 -17.92
N GLU A 71 6.19 -8.04 -19.00
CA GLU A 71 7.10 -6.99 -19.46
C GLU A 71 7.13 -5.80 -18.49
N PHE A 72 5.99 -5.43 -17.87
CA PHE A 72 5.98 -4.40 -16.82
C PHE A 72 6.78 -4.81 -15.58
N LYS A 73 6.62 -6.05 -15.10
CA LYS A 73 7.42 -6.55 -13.97
C LYS A 73 8.92 -6.55 -14.25
N LYS A 74 9.34 -6.82 -15.50
CA LYS A 74 10.75 -6.69 -15.88
C LYS A 74 11.21 -5.23 -15.81
N LEU A 75 10.38 -4.30 -16.28
CA LEU A 75 10.70 -2.87 -16.28
C LEU A 75 10.79 -2.33 -14.85
N GLU A 76 9.85 -2.70 -13.97
CA GLU A 76 9.89 -2.39 -12.54
C GLU A 76 11.18 -2.91 -11.90
N LYS A 77 11.53 -4.18 -12.13
CA LYS A 77 12.77 -4.78 -11.63
C LYS A 77 14.03 -4.07 -12.11
N ILE A 78 14.08 -3.64 -13.38
CA ILE A 78 15.21 -2.86 -13.90
C ILE A 78 15.31 -1.52 -13.15
N SER A 79 14.18 -0.83 -12.97
CA SER A 79 14.11 0.44 -12.24
C SER A 79 14.60 0.30 -10.79
N GLU A 80 14.18 -0.76 -10.09
CA GLU A 80 14.64 -1.07 -8.73
C GLU A 80 16.16 -1.30 -8.67
N GLN A 81 16.70 -2.08 -9.61
CA GLN A 81 18.14 -2.39 -9.68
C GLN A 81 18.98 -1.16 -10.03
N GLU A 82 18.50 -0.30 -10.94
CA GLU A 82 19.17 0.96 -11.28
C GLU A 82 19.14 1.93 -10.10
N CYS A 83 18.03 2.01 -9.35
CA CYS A 83 17.94 2.80 -8.13
C CYS A 83 18.97 2.32 -7.11
N LEU A 84 19.04 1.00 -6.88
CA LEU A 84 20.03 0.41 -5.98
C LEU A 84 21.47 0.71 -6.42
N ALA A 85 21.76 0.53 -7.71
CA ALA A 85 23.10 0.75 -8.28
C ALA A 85 23.54 2.23 -8.24
N SER A 86 22.58 3.16 -8.13
CA SER A 86 22.87 4.60 -7.97
C SER A 86 23.42 4.96 -6.60
N LEU A 87 23.24 4.10 -5.59
CA LEU A 87 23.77 4.31 -4.25
C LEU A 87 25.28 3.99 -4.18
N PRO A 88 26.05 4.65 -3.28
CA PRO A 88 27.40 4.23 -2.92
C PRO A 88 27.46 2.74 -2.55
N LYS A 89 28.53 2.04 -2.95
CA LYS A 89 28.65 0.57 -2.84
C LYS A 89 28.38 0.05 -1.43
N GLU A 90 28.81 0.79 -0.41
CA GLU A 90 28.67 0.45 1.01
C GLU A 90 27.21 0.49 1.48
N LEU A 91 26.34 1.24 0.78
CA LEU A 91 24.92 1.38 1.10
C LEU A 91 24.03 0.44 0.28
N GLN A 92 24.54 -0.19 -0.78
CA GLN A 92 23.72 -1.04 -1.64
C GLN A 92 23.19 -2.27 -0.88
N GLN A 93 24.03 -2.96 -0.11
CA GLN A 93 23.59 -4.15 0.62
C GLN A 93 22.41 -3.90 1.59
N PRO A 94 22.44 -2.88 2.48
CA PRO A 94 21.31 -2.63 3.36
C PRO A 94 20.04 -2.16 2.62
N PHE A 95 20.18 -1.46 1.50
CA PHE A 95 19.03 -0.98 0.71
C PHE A 95 18.43 -2.04 -0.22
N ALA A 96 19.18 -3.09 -0.61
CA ALA A 96 18.67 -4.13 -1.50
C ALA A 96 17.35 -4.74 -0.98
N LYS A 97 17.29 -5.00 0.34
CA LYS A 97 16.12 -5.57 1.03
C LYS A 97 14.94 -4.59 1.22
N LEU A 98 15.09 -3.35 0.75
CA LEU A 98 14.07 -2.31 0.78
C LEU A 98 13.61 -1.94 -0.63
N LEU A 99 14.56 -1.83 -1.58
CA LEU A 99 14.32 -1.35 -2.93
C LEU A 99 13.97 -2.46 -3.92
N VAL A 100 14.62 -3.63 -3.81
CA VAL A 100 14.45 -4.73 -4.77
C VAL A 100 13.37 -5.66 -4.26
N GLN A 101 12.22 -5.66 -4.92
CA GLN A 101 11.02 -6.37 -4.44
C GLN A 101 11.23 -7.88 -4.29
N ASP A 102 12.16 -8.46 -5.05
CA ASP A 102 12.53 -9.88 -4.94
C ASP A 102 13.37 -10.20 -3.70
N ASP A 103 14.06 -9.21 -3.13
CA ASP A 103 14.94 -9.35 -1.96
C ASP A 103 14.23 -8.94 -0.65
N VAL A 104 13.02 -8.38 -0.75
CA VAL A 104 12.16 -8.05 0.39
C VAL A 104 11.64 -9.33 1.02
N ASP A 105 11.71 -9.39 2.36
CA ASP A 105 11.16 -10.46 3.18
C ASP A 105 9.67 -10.72 2.85
N PRO A 106 9.28 -11.95 2.44
CA PRO A 106 7.93 -12.24 1.95
C PRO A 106 6.80 -11.88 2.93
N ASP A 107 7.03 -12.00 4.24
CA ASP A 107 6.01 -11.68 5.25
C ASP A 107 5.75 -10.17 5.29
N TYR A 108 6.82 -9.37 5.21
CA TYR A 108 6.69 -7.92 5.11
C TYR A 108 6.12 -7.50 3.76
N LYS A 109 6.52 -8.16 2.66
CA LYS A 109 5.97 -7.89 1.32
C LYS A 109 4.46 -8.12 1.29
N ARG A 110 3.96 -9.20 1.91
CA ARG A 110 2.53 -9.48 2.03
C ARG A 110 1.82 -8.42 2.87
N LEU A 111 2.38 -8.03 4.01
CA LEU A 111 1.80 -7.03 4.90
C LEU A 111 1.76 -5.63 4.28
N VAL A 112 2.84 -5.21 3.61
CA VAL A 112 2.87 -3.94 2.85
C VAL A 112 1.88 -3.97 1.69
N LYS A 113 1.71 -5.12 1.02
CA LYS A 113 0.69 -5.23 -0.03
C LYS A 113 -0.73 -5.05 0.49
N ALA A 114 -1.04 -5.60 1.67
CA ALA A 114 -2.32 -5.36 2.32
C ALA A 114 -2.50 -3.87 2.64
N ALA A 115 -1.48 -3.21 3.19
CA ALA A 115 -1.50 -1.78 3.50
C ALA A 115 -1.72 -0.89 2.26
N ASP A 116 -1.04 -1.19 1.14
CA ASP A 116 -1.22 -0.53 -0.17
C ASP A 116 -2.69 -0.61 -0.62
N ILE A 117 -3.28 -1.80 -0.58
CA ILE A 117 -4.68 -2.00 -0.98
C ILE A 117 -5.64 -1.27 -0.05
N ILE A 118 -5.39 -1.25 1.26
CA ILE A 118 -6.19 -0.46 2.22
C ILE A 118 -6.10 1.03 1.88
N SER A 119 -4.90 1.55 1.63
CA SER A 119 -4.70 2.96 1.26
C SER A 119 -5.49 3.33 0.00
N ALA A 120 -5.37 2.51 -1.05
CA ALA A 120 -6.11 2.68 -2.29
C ALA A 120 -7.64 2.57 -2.07
N TYR A 121 -8.09 1.70 -1.16
CA TYR A 121 -9.50 1.52 -0.83
C TYR A 121 -10.07 2.73 -0.10
N LEU A 122 -9.36 3.28 0.89
CA LEU A 122 -9.74 4.51 1.58
C LEU A 122 -9.80 5.68 0.60
N LYS A 123 -8.81 5.80 -0.29
CA LYS A 123 -8.79 6.79 -1.36
C LYS A 123 -10.01 6.68 -2.28
N ALA A 124 -10.38 5.46 -2.68
CA ALA A 124 -11.56 5.23 -3.50
C ALA A 124 -12.87 5.64 -2.80
N ASN A 125 -12.98 5.38 -1.49
CA ASN A 125 -14.12 5.83 -0.69
C ASN A 125 -14.19 7.36 -0.62
N ASP A 126 -13.07 8.05 -0.40
CA ASP A 126 -13.03 9.52 -0.39
C ASP A 126 -13.46 10.12 -1.72
N GLU A 127 -12.98 9.58 -2.84
CA GLU A 127 -13.39 10.02 -4.18
C GLU A 127 -14.91 9.86 -4.38
N ILE A 128 -15.48 8.74 -3.96
CA ILE A 128 -16.94 8.51 -4.02
C ILE A 128 -17.68 9.52 -3.13
N ARG A 129 -17.18 9.79 -1.91
CA ARG A 129 -17.74 10.82 -1.00
C ARG A 129 -17.70 12.21 -1.62
N PHE A 130 -16.69 12.52 -2.41
CA PHE A 130 -16.58 13.77 -3.17
C PHE A 130 -17.38 13.77 -4.49
N GLY A 131 -18.22 12.76 -4.72
CA GLY A 131 -19.11 12.69 -5.88
C GLY A 131 -18.48 12.08 -7.14
N ASN A 132 -17.30 11.48 -7.04
CA ASN A 132 -16.61 10.87 -8.18
C ASN A 132 -17.02 9.40 -8.37
N ALA A 133 -18.04 9.17 -9.18
CA ALA A 133 -18.59 7.84 -9.44
C ALA A 133 -17.66 6.91 -10.25
N GLU A 134 -16.58 7.41 -10.88
CA GLU A 134 -15.58 6.57 -11.58
C GLU A 134 -14.97 5.52 -10.64
N PHE A 135 -14.87 5.84 -9.35
CA PHE A 135 -14.25 5.02 -8.33
C PHE A 135 -15.14 3.88 -7.79
N ASN A 136 -16.43 3.80 -8.14
CA ASN A 136 -17.29 2.70 -7.69
C ASN A 136 -16.72 1.33 -8.08
N SER A 137 -16.33 1.18 -9.35
CA SER A 137 -15.72 -0.08 -9.85
C SER A 137 -14.34 -0.36 -9.24
N VAL A 138 -13.61 0.69 -8.86
CA VAL A 138 -12.31 0.59 -8.20
C VAL A 138 -12.49 0.10 -6.77
N LYS A 139 -13.42 0.70 -6.03
CA LYS A 139 -13.80 0.28 -4.67
C LYS A 139 -14.23 -1.20 -4.65
N ASP A 140 -15.10 -1.62 -5.55
CA ASP A 140 -15.59 -3.01 -5.59
C ASP A 140 -14.46 -4.02 -5.84
N ARG A 141 -13.49 -3.66 -6.70
CA ARG A 141 -12.32 -4.50 -6.95
C ARG A 141 -11.42 -4.57 -5.72
N LEU A 142 -11.13 -3.43 -5.09
CA LEU A 142 -10.27 -3.36 -3.91
C LEU A 142 -10.91 -4.08 -2.71
N ALA A 143 -12.22 -3.95 -2.50
CA ALA A 143 -12.95 -4.67 -1.47
C ALA A 143 -12.83 -6.20 -1.63
N LYS A 144 -12.90 -6.72 -2.87
CA LYS A 144 -12.66 -8.15 -3.14
C LYS A 144 -11.24 -8.57 -2.80
N MET A 145 -10.25 -7.74 -3.16
CA MET A 145 -8.85 -8.01 -2.84
C MET A 145 -8.63 -8.02 -1.31
N LEU A 146 -9.25 -7.09 -0.58
CA LEU A 146 -9.18 -7.06 0.90
C LEU A 146 -9.82 -8.29 1.52
N ALA A 147 -10.97 -8.73 1.01
CA ALA A 147 -11.64 -9.94 1.49
C ALA A 147 -10.76 -11.20 1.39
N ASP A 148 -9.87 -11.27 0.40
CA ASP A 148 -8.88 -12.36 0.29
C ASP A 148 -7.80 -12.26 1.39
N PHE A 149 -7.34 -11.05 1.73
CA PHE A 149 -6.38 -10.84 2.83
C PHE A 149 -7.01 -11.11 4.20
N GLU A 150 -8.27 -10.76 4.42
CA GLU A 150 -8.97 -11.00 5.69
C GLU A 150 -9.10 -12.49 6.05
N GLN A 151 -8.94 -13.40 5.09
CA GLN A 151 -9.02 -14.84 5.33
C GLN A 151 -7.85 -15.35 6.18
N ASP A 152 -6.65 -14.78 6.01
CA ASP A 152 -5.42 -15.25 6.66
C ASP A 152 -4.63 -14.14 7.38
N MET A 153 -5.06 -12.89 7.29
CA MET A 153 -4.49 -11.74 8.03
C MET A 153 -5.53 -11.13 8.98
N PRO A 154 -5.66 -11.64 10.22
CA PRO A 154 -6.63 -11.12 11.18
C PRO A 154 -6.39 -9.65 11.55
N GLU A 155 -5.15 -9.16 11.41
CA GLU A 155 -4.84 -7.73 11.58
C GLU A 155 -5.50 -6.82 10.53
N VAL A 156 -5.77 -7.33 9.31
CA VAL A 156 -6.47 -6.56 8.26
C VAL A 156 -7.94 -6.43 8.60
N ARG A 157 -8.59 -7.54 9.00
CA ARG A 157 -9.98 -7.51 9.47
C ARG A 157 -10.13 -6.59 10.66
N TYR A 158 -9.24 -6.72 11.66
CA TYR A 158 -9.24 -5.86 12.83
C TYR A 158 -9.14 -4.39 12.44
N PHE A 159 -8.26 -4.04 11.49
CA PHE A 159 -8.13 -2.68 11.01
C PHE A 159 -9.43 -2.15 10.41
N LEU A 160 -10.06 -2.93 9.51
CA LEU A 160 -11.30 -2.52 8.84
C LEU A 160 -12.45 -2.36 9.84
N ASP A 161 -12.65 -3.35 10.71
CA ASP A 161 -13.71 -3.33 11.74
C ASP A 161 -13.55 -2.15 12.72
N THR A 162 -12.30 -1.76 13.02
CA THR A 162 -12.00 -0.74 14.04
C THR A 162 -11.92 0.68 13.47
N PHE A 163 -11.25 0.85 12.33
CA PHE A 163 -10.82 2.17 11.85
C PHE A 163 -11.53 2.65 10.60
N GLU A 164 -12.09 1.76 9.75
CA GLU A 164 -12.63 2.14 8.44
C GLU A 164 -13.63 3.29 8.55
N ARG A 165 -14.60 3.18 9.47
CA ARG A 165 -15.61 4.21 9.69
C ARG A 165 -15.00 5.56 10.06
N ASN A 166 -14.02 5.57 10.95
CA ASN A 166 -13.40 6.79 11.45
C ASN A 166 -12.42 7.41 10.45
N CYS A 167 -11.78 6.59 9.60
CA CYS A 167 -11.01 7.09 8.46
C CYS A 167 -11.88 7.84 7.44
N LEU A 168 -13.18 7.54 7.40
CA LEU A 168 -14.15 8.16 6.50
C LEU A 168 -15.02 9.22 7.18
N ALA A 169 -14.81 9.48 8.46
CA ALA A 169 -15.56 10.51 9.19
C ALA A 169 -15.03 11.91 8.84
N SER A 170 -15.91 12.90 8.92
CA SER A 170 -15.52 14.31 8.99
C SER A 170 -14.89 14.64 10.35
N VAL A 171 -14.18 15.77 10.43
CA VAL A 171 -13.60 16.24 11.70
C VAL A 171 -14.69 16.45 12.76
N ASP A 172 -15.85 16.98 12.36
CA ASP A 172 -16.98 17.19 13.27
C ASP A 172 -17.48 15.84 13.84
N GLU A 173 -17.74 14.85 12.97
CA GLU A 173 -18.16 13.49 13.38
C GLU A 173 -17.14 12.77 14.28
N LEU A 174 -15.85 13.07 14.16
CA LEU A 174 -14.81 12.53 15.03
C LEU A 174 -14.85 13.16 16.42
N THR A 175 -15.07 14.48 16.49
CA THR A 175 -15.10 15.20 17.77
C THR A 175 -16.35 14.91 18.62
N GLU A 176 -17.46 14.52 18.00
CA GLU A 176 -18.68 14.08 18.71
C GLU A 176 -18.51 12.72 19.41
N GLN A 177 -17.54 11.89 19.01
CA GLN A 177 -17.28 10.58 19.64
C GLN A 177 -16.49 10.69 20.96
N ASP A 178 -15.86 11.84 21.21
CA ASP A 178 -15.06 12.12 22.42
C ASP A 178 -15.90 12.72 23.58
N THR A 179 -17.21 12.88 23.38
CA THR A 179 -18.20 13.41 24.35
C THR A 179 -19.17 12.34 24.85
#